data_AF-A0A948B4D0-F1
#
_entry.id   AF-A0A948B4D0-F1
#
_cell.length_a   1.000
_cell.length_b   1.000
_cell.length_c   1.000
_cell.angle_alpha   90.00
_cell.angle_beta   90.00
_cell.angle_gamma   90.00
#
_symmetry.space_group_name_H-M   'P 1'
#
loop_
_entity.id
_entity.type
_entity.pdbx_description
1 polymer ?
#
loop_
_entity_poly.entity_id
_entity_poly.type
_entity_poly.pdbx_seq_one_letter_code
_entity_poly.pdbx_strand_id
1 'polypeptide(L)' 'MTLEHAGRTSFILCFRILDDTGREIGAVRTVQVAVDAGSWRKRVVPDELRQALTSRLG' A
#
# COMPACT_ATOMS: atom_id res chain seq x y z
N MET A 1 2.21 -4.49 8.34
CA MET A 1 2.28 -3.79 7.04
C MET A 1 2.56 -2.33 7.32
N THR A 2 3.47 -1.72 6.57
CA THR A 2 3.79 -0.29 6.65
C THR A 2 3.53 0.39 5.31
N LEU A 3 3.05 1.63 5.35
CA LEU A 3 2.97 2.50 4.17
C LEU A 3 4.32 3.21 4.04
N GLU A 4 5.05 2.94 2.97
CA GLU A 4 6.36 3.55 2.73
C GLU A 4 6.23 4.87 1.95
N HIS A 5 5.29 4.91 0.99
CA HIS A 5 5.07 6.07 0.15
C HIS A 5 3.61 6.16 -0.29
N ALA A 6 3.05 7.37 -0.32
CA ALA A 6 1.72 7.66 -0.87
C ALA A 6 1.82 8.81 -1.86
N GLY A 7 1.72 8.47 -3.16
CA GLY A 7 1.70 9.42 -4.26
C GLY A 7 0.29 9.79 -4.69
N ARG A 8 0.19 10.57 -5.77
CA ARG A 8 -1.11 10.98 -6.33
C ARG A 8 -1.91 9.83 -6.93
N THR A 9 -1.25 8.91 -7.63
CA THR A 9 -1.90 7.80 -8.38
C THR A 9 -1.46 6.41 -7.92
N SER A 10 -0.50 6.34 -7.01
CA SER A 10 0.04 5.07 -6.52
C SER A 10 0.48 5.19 -5.07
N PHE A 11 0.68 4.04 -4.42
CA PHE A 11 1.23 3.95 -3.08
C PHE A 11 2.04 2.65 -2.93
N ILE A 12 2.93 2.62 -1.94
CA ILE A 12 3.84 1.50 -1.68
C ILE A 12 3.54 0.93 -0.30
N LEU A 13 3.24 -0.37 -0.27
CA LEU A 13 3.06 -1.13 0.96
C LEU A 13 4.20 -2.11 1.14
N CYS A 14 4.70 -2.17 2.38
CA CYS A 14 5.71 -3.11 2.81
C CYS A 14 5.11 -4.09 3.83
N PHE A 15 5.27 -5.38 3.56
CA PHE A 15 4.82 -6.47 4.40
C PHE A 15 6.03 -7.20 4.95
N ARG A 16 6.04 -7.41 6.26
CA ARG A 16 6.98 -8.33 6.92
C ARG A 16 6.26 -9.66 7.09
N ILE A 17 6.92 -10.74 6.71
CA ILE A 17 6.44 -12.11 6.87
C ILE A 17 7.18 -12.68 8.08
N LEU A 18 6.43 -13.06 9.10
CA LEU A 18 6.95 -13.61 10.33
C LEU A 18 6.64 -15.11 10.39
N ASP A 19 7.55 -15.91 10.95
CA ASP A 19 7.24 -17.29 11.36
C ASP A 19 6.42 -17.30 12.67
N ASP A 20 6.06 -18.48 13.15
CA ASP A 20 5.27 -18.69 14.36
C ASP A 20 6.00 -18.24 15.64
N THR A 21 7.32 -18.08 15.60
CA THR A 21 8.12 -17.51 16.69
C THR A 21 8.17 -15.98 16.67
N GLY A 22 7.58 -15.34 15.65
CA GLY A 22 7.63 -13.90 15.44
C GLY A 22 8.92 -13.41 14.79
N ARG A 23 9.81 -14.31 14.37
CA ARG A 23 11.03 -13.95 13.63
C ARG A 23 10.67 -13.62 12.19
N GLU A 24 11.25 -12.54 11.67
CA GLU A 24 11.08 -12.18 10.27
C GLU A 24 11.80 -13.18 9.35
N ILE A 25 11.04 -13.79 8.44
CA ILE A 25 11.53 -14.76 7.46
C ILE A 25 11.49 -14.21 6.02
N GLY A 26 10.95 -13.01 5.84
CA GLY A 26 10.95 -12.33 4.56
C GLY A 26 10.18 -11.02 4.59
N ALA A 27 10.32 -10.27 3.50
CA ALA A 27 9.57 -9.04 3.30
C ALA A 27 9.14 -8.90 1.84
N VAL A 28 8.00 -8.25 1.63
CA VAL A 28 7.44 -7.98 0.30
C VAL A 28 7.12 -6.49 0.19
N ARG A 29 7.57 -5.88 -0.91
CA ARG A 29 7.26 -4.50 -1.27
C ARG A 29 6.37 -4.50 -2.50
N THR A 30 5.16 -3.93 -2.37
CA THR A 30 4.19 -3.86 -3.47
C THR A 30 3.93 -2.41 -3.85
N VAL A 31 3.94 -2.14 -5.16
CA VAL A 31 3.47 -0.86 -5.72
C VAL A 31 2.04 -1.05 -6.20
N GLN A 32 1.12 -0.32 -5.61
CA GLN A 32 -0.30 -0.33 -5.96
C GLN A 32 -0.58 0.94 -6.78
N VAL A 33 -1.24 0.79 -7.94
CA VAL A 33 -1.60 1.92 -8.82
C VAL A 33 -3.12 1.97 -8.95
N ALA A 34 -3.71 3.13 -8.66
CA ALA A 34 -5.14 3.34 -8.85
C ALA A 34 -5.44 3.54 -10.33
N VAL A 35 -6.35 2.72 -10.86
CA VAL A 35 -6.81 2.79 -12.25
C VAL A 35 -8.33 2.86 -12.30
N ASP A 36 -8.85 3.45 -13.37
CA ASP A 36 -10.24 3.29 -13.76
C ASP A 36 -10.49 1.86 -14.27
N ALA A 37 -11.55 1.20 -13.82
CA ALA A 37 -11.79 -0.22 -14.10
C ALA A 37 -12.15 -0.51 -15.57
N GLY A 38 -12.80 0.44 -16.25
CA GLY A 38 -13.21 0.25 -17.65
C GLY A 38 -12.09 0.55 -18.65
N SER A 39 -11.19 1.47 -18.30
CA SER A 39 -10.18 1.99 -19.24
C SER A 39 -8.73 1.67 -18.86
N TRP A 40 -8.49 1.15 -17.65
CA TRP A 40 -7.15 0.94 -17.08
C TRP A 40 -6.27 2.20 -17.01
N ARG A 41 -6.86 3.38 -17.25
CA ARG A 41 -6.15 4.65 -17.16
C ARG A 41 -5.89 4.96 -15.69
N LYS A 42 -4.68 5.45 -15.39
CA LYS A 42 -4.32 5.91 -14.05
C LYS A 42 -5.31 6.99 -13.60
N ARG A 43 -5.72 6.88 -12.34
CA ARG A 43 -6.54 7.88 -11.66
C ARG A 43 -5.89 8.28 -10.35
N VAL A 44 -6.40 9.36 -9.76
CA VAL A 44 -6.00 9.76 -8.41
C VAL A 44 -6.47 8.69 -7.42
N VAL A 45 -5.59 8.37 -6.46
CA VAL A 45 -5.95 7.51 -5.31
C VAL A 45 -7.12 8.16 -4.58
N PRO A 46 -8.24 7.46 -4.34
CA PRO A 46 -9.39 8.01 -3.64
C PRO A 46 -9.02 8.59 -2.27
N ASP A 47 -9.63 9.70 -1.88
CA ASP A 47 -9.25 10.42 -0.65
C ASP A 47 -9.53 9.59 0.61
N GLU A 48 -10.63 8.84 0.65
CA GLU A 48 -10.93 7.90 1.75
C GLU A 48 -9.83 6.84 1.90
N LEU A 49 -9.35 6.27 0.78
CA LEU A 49 -8.25 5.32 0.81
C LEU A 49 -6.95 6.00 1.24
N ARG A 50 -6.67 7.21 0.75
CA ARG A 50 -5.48 7.97 1.17
C ARG A 50 -5.50 8.21 2.68
N GLN A 51 -6.64 8.64 3.22
CA GLN A 51 -6.83 8.85 4.66
C GLN A 51 -6.61 7.57 5.46
N ALA A 52 -7.25 6.47 5.05
CA ALA A 52 -7.11 5.17 5.71
C ALA A 52 -5.67 4.62 5.69
N LEU A 53 -4.94 4.86 4.59
CA LEU A 53 -3.52 4.49 4.48
C LEU A 53 -2.67 5.30 5.46
N THR A 54 -2.93 6.60 5.59
CA THR A 54 -2.17 7.49 6.49
C THR A 54 -2.54 7.33 7.97
N SER A 55 -3.79 6.99 8.29
CA SER A 55 -4.24 6.88 9.68
C SER A 55 -3.70 5.64 10.40
N ARG A 56 -3.24 4.63 9.66
CA ARG A 56 -2.62 3.41 10.19
C ARG A 56 -1.12 3.56 10.46
N LEU A 57 -0.57 4.75 10.29
CA LEU A 57 0.80 5.11 10.67
C LEU A 57 0.87 5.79 12.06
N GLY A 58 -0.26 5.94 12.77
CA GLY A 58 -0.36 6.46 14.13
C GLY A 58 -0.53 5.36 15.18
#